data_AF-A0A7X3UIX4-F1
#
_entry.id   AF-A0A7X3UIX4-F1
#
_cell.length_a   1.000
_cell.length_b   1.000
_cell.length_c   1.000
_cell.angle_alpha   90.00
_cell.angle_beta   90.00
_cell.angle_gamma   90.00
#
_symmetry.space_group_name_H-M   'P 1'
#
loop_
_entity.id
_entity.type
_entity.pdbx_description
1 polymer ?
#
loop_
_entity_poly.entity_id
_entity_poly.type
_entity_poly.pdbx_seq_one_letter_code
_entity_poly.pdbx_strand_id
1 'polypeptide(L)'
;MQNSNSLITFASWEDRFRIGFVRNLEKVAVRKTLVFYFSSYADRTKKNRERIDEVCKAQHIEYIPVELDIDRPADNWRIVINSIEEFIVDCQDILIDISTMPREIIWYILWLVGQSPIATRYVYHSPEDYASDWLSQDPRAPRLVYKLSGIALPSAKTALLITVGFDLQRVKRLINWYEPNKLMIGIQITSQFQRNDPTMMEYRKTLEKEYDCEIFELDAFAKDRGMTAIQGALEQLDSSYNIIMSSLGPKLTAITLYQHQKQNDRIGLVYAPSNQYNPKYSIGIGKCFEGTV
;
A
#
# COMPACT_ATOMS: atom_id res chain seq x y z
N MET A 1 15.80 -21.56 -17.17
CA MET A 1 14.74 -20.98 -16.31
C MET A 1 15.44 -20.12 -15.28
N GLN A 2 15.10 -18.84 -15.18
CA GLN A 2 15.59 -18.02 -14.05
C GLN A 2 14.92 -18.59 -12.79
N ASN A 3 15.72 -19.23 -11.94
CA ASN A 3 15.28 -19.89 -10.71
C ASN A 3 15.13 -18.82 -9.66
N SER A 4 13.90 -18.44 -9.38
CA SER A 4 13.62 -17.39 -8.45
C SER A 4 12.09 -17.25 -8.28
N ASN A 5 11.44 -17.58 -7.14
CA ASN A 5 11.51 -18.74 -6.21
C ASN A 5 10.51 -18.55 -5.04
N SER A 6 10.09 -17.31 -4.74
CA SER A 6 9.25 -17.01 -3.57
C SER A 6 8.23 -15.89 -3.80
N LEU A 7 7.01 -16.05 -3.28
CA LEU A 7 5.90 -15.09 -3.42
C LEU A 7 5.38 -14.62 -2.06
N ILE A 8 5.40 -13.31 -1.80
CA ILE A 8 4.76 -12.70 -0.63
C ILE A 8 3.46 -12.02 -1.07
N THR A 9 2.35 -12.31 -0.39
CA THR A 9 1.04 -11.72 -0.69
C THR A 9 0.18 -11.55 0.56
N PHE A 10 -0.99 -10.94 0.40
CA PHE A 10 -1.95 -10.67 1.47
C PHE A 10 -3.34 -11.16 1.08
N ALA A 11 -3.90 -12.11 1.83
CA ALA A 11 -5.19 -12.69 1.51
C ALA A 11 -6.32 -11.67 1.61
N SER A 12 -7.23 -11.75 0.63
CA SER A 12 -8.42 -10.91 0.53
C SER A 12 -9.59 -11.71 -0.01
N TRP A 13 -10.81 -11.25 0.28
CA TRP A 13 -12.04 -11.81 -0.27
C TRP A 13 -12.25 -11.41 -1.74
N GLU A 14 -11.50 -10.42 -2.23
CA GLU A 14 -11.59 -9.91 -3.60
C GLU A 14 -11.07 -10.93 -4.62
N ASP A 15 -11.72 -11.00 -5.79
CA ASP A 15 -11.31 -11.90 -6.89
C ASP A 15 -9.87 -11.68 -7.34
N ARG A 16 -9.42 -10.42 -7.35
CA ARG A 16 -8.05 -10.07 -7.76
C ARG A 16 -6.96 -10.72 -6.90
N PHE A 17 -7.24 -11.09 -5.64
CA PHE A 17 -6.28 -11.85 -4.85
C PHE A 17 -6.08 -13.24 -5.45
N ARG A 18 -7.18 -13.99 -5.64
CA ARG A 18 -7.12 -15.36 -6.14
C ARG A 18 -6.66 -15.42 -7.60
N ILE A 19 -7.24 -14.58 -8.46
CA ILE A 19 -6.91 -14.55 -9.89
C ILE A 19 -5.50 -14.00 -10.11
N GLY A 20 -5.13 -12.94 -9.38
CA GLY A 20 -3.79 -12.36 -9.43
C GLY A 20 -2.71 -13.35 -8.98
N PHE A 21 -2.97 -14.11 -7.92
CA PHE A 21 -2.06 -15.16 -7.46
C PHE A 21 -1.80 -16.21 -8.54
N VAL A 22 -2.85 -16.77 -9.15
CA VAL A 22 -2.70 -17.77 -10.22
C VAL A 22 -1.93 -17.17 -11.41
N ARG A 23 -2.26 -15.94 -11.81
CA ARG A 23 -1.54 -15.22 -12.88
C ARG A 23 -0.06 -15.01 -12.56
N ASN A 24 0.30 -14.82 -11.29
CA ASN A 24 1.70 -14.72 -10.88
C ASN A 24 2.41 -16.08 -11.03
N LEU A 25 1.77 -17.18 -10.63
CA LEU A 25 2.32 -18.53 -10.76
C LEU A 25 2.53 -18.95 -12.23
N GLU A 26 1.67 -18.48 -13.14
CA GLU A 26 1.84 -18.71 -14.58
C GLU A 26 3.06 -17.99 -15.16
N LYS A 27 3.46 -16.86 -14.56
CA LYS A 27 4.58 -16.03 -15.03
C LYS A 27 5.91 -16.38 -14.38
N VAL A 28 5.89 -16.87 -13.14
CA VAL A 28 7.08 -17.06 -12.32
C VAL A 28 7.00 -18.41 -11.60
N ALA A 29 8.09 -19.17 -11.63
CA ALA A 29 8.20 -20.42 -10.87
C ALA A 29 8.38 -20.11 -9.38
N VAL A 30 7.36 -20.41 -8.57
CA VAL A 30 7.36 -20.20 -7.12
C VAL A 30 7.55 -21.55 -6.43
N ARG A 31 8.41 -21.61 -5.40
CA ARG A 31 8.64 -22.79 -4.56
C ARG A 31 8.00 -22.68 -3.19
N LYS A 32 7.94 -21.45 -2.65
CA LYS A 32 7.28 -21.15 -1.39
C LYS A 32 6.53 -19.82 -1.44
N THR A 33 5.43 -19.73 -0.72
CA THR A 33 4.64 -18.50 -0.61
C THR A 33 4.32 -18.15 0.83
N LEU A 34 4.47 -16.88 1.17
CA LEU A 34 4.10 -16.29 2.43
C LEU A 34 2.80 -15.50 2.25
N VAL A 35 1.73 -15.92 2.94
CA VAL A 35 0.40 -15.34 2.78
C VAL A 35 -0.08 -14.77 4.11
N PHE A 36 0.01 -13.46 4.24
CA PHE A 36 -0.54 -12.75 5.40
C PHE A 36 -2.05 -12.61 5.32
N TYR A 37 -2.73 -12.56 6.46
CA TYR A 37 -4.16 -12.22 6.53
C TYR A 37 -4.50 -11.65 7.90
N PHE A 38 -5.56 -10.84 7.99
CA PHE A 38 -6.07 -10.39 9.28
C PHE A 38 -7.09 -11.38 9.85
N SER A 39 -6.97 -11.69 11.15
CA SER A 39 -7.89 -12.53 11.91
C SER A 39 -9.35 -12.03 11.82
N SER A 40 -9.56 -10.72 11.88
CA SER A 40 -10.87 -10.06 11.73
C SER A 40 -11.54 -10.28 10.37
N TYR A 41 -10.77 -10.70 9.34
CA TYR A 41 -11.27 -11.06 8.02
C TYR A 41 -11.01 -12.54 7.68
N ALA A 42 -10.66 -13.38 8.66
CA ALA A 42 -10.31 -14.78 8.44
C ALA A 42 -11.44 -15.56 7.75
N ASP A 43 -12.69 -15.38 8.19
CA ASP A 43 -13.87 -16.03 7.59
C ASP A 43 -14.13 -15.57 6.16
N ARG A 44 -14.03 -14.25 5.92
CA ARG A 44 -14.25 -13.64 4.60
C ARG A 44 -13.20 -14.09 3.57
N THR A 45 -11.97 -14.32 4.04
CA THR A 45 -10.85 -14.74 3.18
C THR A 45 -10.69 -16.25 3.11
N LYS A 46 -11.35 -17.02 4.00
CA LYS A 46 -11.18 -18.48 4.16
C LYS A 46 -11.27 -19.23 2.83
N LYS A 47 -12.36 -19.04 2.09
CA LYS A 47 -12.58 -19.69 0.79
C LYS A 47 -11.44 -19.44 -0.20
N ASN A 48 -10.95 -18.20 -0.28
CA ASN A 48 -9.84 -17.87 -1.17
C ASN A 48 -8.53 -18.46 -0.67
N ARG A 49 -8.27 -18.45 0.65
CA ARG A 49 -7.06 -19.07 1.22
C ARG A 49 -7.02 -20.59 1.01
N GLU A 50 -8.12 -21.29 1.27
CA GLU A 50 -8.24 -22.73 1.01
C GLU A 50 -7.99 -23.05 -0.47
N ARG A 51 -8.56 -22.26 -1.38
CA ARG A 51 -8.34 -22.47 -2.81
C ARG A 51 -6.89 -22.24 -3.24
N ILE A 52 -6.20 -21.30 -2.60
CA ILE A 52 -4.78 -21.03 -2.87
C ILE A 52 -3.89 -22.13 -2.29
N ASP A 53 -4.19 -22.62 -1.09
CA ASP A 53 -3.51 -23.78 -0.50
C ASP A 53 -3.66 -25.03 -1.39
N GLU A 54 -4.84 -25.29 -1.95
CA GLU A 54 -5.06 -26.37 -2.94
C GLU A 54 -4.18 -26.21 -4.19
N VAL A 55 -4.08 -24.98 -4.73
CA VAL A 55 -3.23 -24.68 -5.89
C VAL A 55 -1.76 -24.90 -5.55
N CYS A 56 -1.32 -24.45 -4.38
CA CYS A 56 0.04 -24.65 -3.90
C CYS A 56 0.37 -26.14 -3.76
N LYS A 57 -0.51 -26.93 -3.14
CA LYS A 57 -0.35 -28.39 -3.02
C LYS A 57 -0.24 -29.07 -4.37
N ALA A 58 -1.08 -28.71 -5.33
CA ALA A 58 -1.07 -29.28 -6.68
C ALA A 58 0.22 -28.97 -7.46
N GLN A 59 0.88 -27.85 -7.15
CA GLN A 59 2.12 -27.42 -7.79
C GLN A 59 3.37 -27.66 -6.93
N HIS A 60 3.25 -28.38 -5.81
CA HIS A 60 4.33 -28.62 -4.85
C HIS A 60 4.99 -27.33 -4.34
N ILE A 61 4.19 -26.29 -4.12
CA ILE A 61 4.58 -25.01 -3.54
C ILE A 61 4.32 -25.06 -2.03
N GLU A 62 5.32 -24.73 -1.23
CA GLU A 62 5.15 -24.56 0.21
C GLU A 62 4.25 -23.35 0.51
N TYR A 63 3.16 -23.56 1.25
CA TYR A 63 2.19 -22.53 1.61
C TYR A 63 2.33 -22.17 3.08
N ILE A 64 2.72 -20.93 3.38
CA ILE A 64 2.98 -20.43 4.73
C ILE A 64 1.97 -19.33 5.06
N PRO A 65 0.85 -19.65 5.73
CA PRO A 65 -0.12 -18.66 6.17
C PRO A 65 0.35 -17.98 7.45
N VAL A 66 0.25 -16.64 7.51
CA VAL A 66 0.56 -15.85 8.70
C VAL A 66 -0.63 -14.99 9.10
N GLU A 67 -1.13 -15.21 10.31
CA GLU A 67 -2.23 -14.43 10.87
C GLU A 67 -1.71 -13.16 11.54
N LEU A 68 -2.40 -12.05 11.30
CA LEU A 68 -2.18 -10.74 11.90
C LEU A 68 -3.45 -10.25 12.56
N ASP A 69 -3.32 -9.30 13.48
CA ASP A 69 -4.44 -8.67 14.18
C ASP A 69 -4.46 -7.16 13.93
N ILE A 70 -5.50 -6.65 13.28
CA ILE A 70 -5.62 -5.23 12.91
C ILE A 70 -5.54 -4.28 14.11
N ASP A 71 -5.89 -4.77 15.31
CA ASP A 71 -5.89 -4.04 16.57
C ASP A 71 -4.52 -4.02 17.26
N ARG A 72 -3.56 -4.85 16.82
CA ARG A 72 -2.25 -5.04 17.45
C ARG A 72 -1.09 -4.71 16.50
N PRO A 73 -0.94 -3.43 16.06
CA PRO A 73 0.07 -3.06 15.08
C PRO A 73 1.51 -3.33 15.53
N ALA A 74 1.82 -3.19 16.82
CA ALA A 74 3.15 -3.49 17.35
C ALA A 74 3.47 -5.00 17.27
N ASP A 75 2.48 -5.85 17.56
CA ASP A 75 2.64 -7.30 17.44
C ASP A 75 2.71 -7.73 15.98
N ASN A 76 1.88 -7.14 15.11
CA ASN A 76 1.94 -7.38 13.67
C ASN A 76 3.32 -7.05 13.10
N TRP A 77 3.89 -5.92 13.51
CA TRP A 77 5.25 -5.55 13.11
C TRP A 77 6.26 -6.65 13.46
N ARG A 78 6.24 -7.14 14.70
CA ARG A 78 7.11 -8.24 15.14
C ARG A 78 6.85 -9.54 14.38
N ILE A 79 5.58 -9.91 14.17
CA ILE A 79 5.21 -11.12 13.41
C ILE A 79 5.71 -11.01 11.97
N VAL A 80 5.50 -9.87 11.31
CA VAL A 80 5.94 -9.62 9.93
C VAL A 80 7.46 -9.71 9.81
N ILE A 81 8.23 -9.11 10.73
CA ILE A 81 9.70 -9.25 10.75
C ILE A 81 10.09 -10.71 10.83
N ASN A 82 9.66 -11.41 11.89
CA ASN A 82 10.08 -12.79 12.14
C ASN A 82 9.71 -13.70 10.96
N SER A 83 8.49 -13.54 10.43
CA SER A 83 8.01 -14.33 9.30
C SER A 83 8.81 -14.07 8.04
N ILE A 84 9.19 -12.82 7.77
CA ILE A 84 9.96 -12.48 6.57
C ILE A 84 11.42 -12.90 6.73
N GLU A 85 12.05 -12.64 7.87
CA GLU A 85 13.43 -13.06 8.13
C GLU A 85 13.60 -14.57 7.97
N GLU A 86 12.66 -15.37 8.48
CA GLU A 86 12.63 -16.82 8.27
C GLU A 86 12.33 -17.18 6.80
N PHE A 87 11.34 -16.51 6.19
CA PHE A 87 10.92 -16.80 4.82
C PHE A 87 12.00 -16.49 3.78
N ILE A 88 12.83 -15.47 3.99
CA ILE A 88 13.86 -15.08 3.01
C ILE A 88 15.13 -15.92 3.10
N VAL A 89 15.27 -16.78 4.11
CA VAL A 89 16.36 -17.78 4.15
C VAL A 89 16.27 -18.62 2.88
N ASP A 90 17.38 -18.68 2.13
CA ASP A 90 17.54 -19.37 0.84
C ASP A 90 16.70 -18.84 -0.34
N CYS A 91 16.16 -17.62 -0.24
CA CYS A 91 15.50 -16.96 -1.36
C CYS A 91 16.52 -16.34 -2.34
N GLN A 92 16.30 -16.54 -3.64
CA GLN A 92 17.13 -15.95 -4.71
C GLN A 92 16.53 -14.64 -5.25
N ASP A 93 15.20 -14.58 -5.36
CA ASP A 93 14.42 -13.36 -5.57
C ASP A 93 13.12 -13.45 -4.75
N ILE A 94 12.41 -12.33 -4.71
CA ILE A 94 11.09 -12.24 -4.11
C ILE A 94 10.17 -11.50 -5.08
N LEU A 95 8.99 -12.05 -5.31
CA LEU A 95 7.87 -11.33 -5.88
C LEU A 95 6.91 -10.91 -4.76
N ILE A 96 6.63 -9.61 -4.65
CA ILE A 96 5.63 -9.07 -3.72
C ILE A 96 4.37 -8.72 -4.50
N ASP A 97 3.27 -9.42 -4.23
CA ASP A 97 1.95 -9.02 -4.75
C ASP A 97 1.29 -8.04 -3.78
N ILE A 98 1.28 -6.76 -4.16
CA ILE A 98 0.70 -5.70 -3.35
C ILE A 98 -0.79 -5.48 -3.62
N SER A 99 -1.42 -6.21 -4.56
CA SER A 99 -2.77 -5.93 -5.10
C SER A 99 -3.82 -5.74 -4.03
N THR A 100 -3.78 -6.57 -2.98
CA THR A 100 -4.74 -6.61 -1.88
C THR A 100 -4.12 -6.25 -0.52
N MET A 101 -2.84 -5.91 -0.50
CA MET A 101 -2.06 -5.68 0.71
C MET A 101 -2.37 -4.31 1.36
N PRO A 102 -2.56 -4.25 2.69
CA PRO A 102 -2.62 -2.98 3.40
C PRO A 102 -1.32 -2.19 3.24
N ARG A 103 -1.38 -0.86 3.14
CA ARG A 103 -0.19 0.00 2.91
C ARG A 103 0.88 -0.15 3.99
N GLU A 104 0.47 -0.28 5.25
CA GLU A 104 1.39 -0.52 6.36
C GLU A 104 2.19 -1.81 6.18
N ILE A 105 1.55 -2.88 5.70
CA ILE A 105 2.20 -4.17 5.45
C ILE A 105 3.11 -4.08 4.23
N ILE A 106 2.71 -3.36 3.17
CA ILE A 106 3.59 -3.04 2.03
C ILE A 106 4.88 -2.41 2.55
N TRP A 107 4.77 -1.36 3.35
CA TRP A 107 5.94 -0.64 3.87
C TRP A 107 6.82 -1.48 4.79
N TYR A 108 6.24 -2.32 5.66
CA TYR A 108 7.03 -3.27 6.46
C TYR A 108 7.82 -4.24 5.60
N ILE A 109 7.19 -4.84 4.59
CA ILE A 109 7.86 -5.77 3.67
C ILE A 109 8.97 -5.04 2.91
N LEU A 110 8.68 -3.84 2.35
CA LEU A 110 9.65 -3.07 1.59
C LEU A 110 10.88 -2.67 2.43
N TRP A 111 10.67 -2.30 3.69
CA TRP A 111 11.77 -2.00 4.61
C TRP A 111 12.64 -3.23 4.84
N LEU A 112 12.03 -4.38 5.14
CA LEU A 112 12.73 -5.64 5.43
C LEU A 112 13.51 -6.17 4.22
N VAL A 113 12.84 -6.31 3.07
CA VAL A 113 13.50 -6.79 1.83
C VAL A 113 14.54 -5.79 1.33
N GLY A 114 14.36 -4.50 1.60
CA GLY A 114 15.32 -3.45 1.28
C GLY A 114 16.62 -3.50 2.09
N GLN A 115 16.67 -4.25 3.21
CA GLN A 115 17.89 -4.54 3.96
C GLN A 115 18.65 -5.78 3.44
N SER A 116 18.04 -6.53 2.52
CA SER A 116 18.59 -7.78 1.99
C SER A 116 19.16 -7.57 0.58
N PRO A 117 20.24 -8.27 0.18
CA PRO A 117 20.75 -8.25 -1.19
C PRO A 117 19.84 -9.00 -2.19
N ILE A 118 18.74 -9.60 -1.74
CA ILE A 118 17.84 -10.40 -2.57
C ILE A 118 17.10 -9.52 -3.58
N ALA A 119 17.17 -9.89 -4.85
CA ALA A 119 16.46 -9.20 -5.92
C ALA A 119 14.96 -9.20 -5.64
N THR A 120 14.36 -8.02 -5.47
CA THR A 120 12.94 -7.91 -5.11
C THR A 120 12.16 -7.19 -6.18
N ARG A 121 11.12 -7.86 -6.68
CA ARG A 121 10.14 -7.33 -7.61
C ARG A 121 8.79 -7.21 -6.92
N TYR A 122 7.95 -6.35 -7.45
CA TYR A 122 6.57 -6.29 -7.03
C TYR A 122 5.63 -6.33 -8.24
N VAL A 123 4.40 -6.75 -7.96
CA VAL A 123 3.29 -6.73 -8.89
C VAL A 123 2.06 -6.11 -8.25
N TYR A 124 1.35 -5.32 -9.03
CA TYR A 124 0.05 -4.76 -8.68
C TYR A 124 -0.93 -5.05 -9.81
N HIS A 125 -1.94 -5.87 -9.50
CA HIS A 125 -3.09 -6.09 -10.35
C HIS A 125 -4.17 -5.09 -9.97
N SER A 126 -4.46 -4.13 -10.86
CA SER A 126 -5.59 -3.23 -10.64
C SER A 126 -6.89 -4.02 -10.68
N PRO A 127 -7.96 -3.57 -10.01
CA PRO A 127 -9.29 -4.12 -10.30
C PRO A 127 -9.78 -3.63 -11.67
N GLU A 128 -10.87 -4.24 -12.16
CA GLU A 128 -11.63 -3.71 -13.30
C GLU A 128 -12.46 -2.51 -12.86
N ASP A 129 -13.17 -2.63 -11.73
CA ASP A 129 -13.88 -1.52 -11.10
C ASP A 129 -13.90 -1.66 -9.57
N TYR A 130 -14.21 -0.54 -8.92
CA TYR A 130 -14.39 -0.38 -7.48
C TYR A 130 -15.89 -0.32 -7.13
N ALA A 131 -16.24 -0.59 -5.87
CA ALA A 131 -17.62 -0.42 -5.42
C ALA A 131 -18.11 1.02 -5.66
N SER A 132 -19.36 1.16 -6.08
CA SER A 132 -19.94 2.43 -6.53
C SER A 132 -20.31 3.41 -5.42
N ASP A 133 -20.56 2.88 -4.24
CA ASP A 133 -21.20 3.55 -3.11
C ASP A 133 -20.16 4.00 -2.08
N TRP A 134 -19.39 3.06 -1.53
CA TRP A 134 -18.34 3.33 -0.57
C TRP A 134 -17.27 2.24 -0.63
N LEU A 135 -16.02 2.60 -0.38
CA LEU A 135 -14.92 1.63 -0.31
C LEU A 135 -14.60 1.24 1.12
N SER A 136 -14.56 2.25 1.98
CA SER A 136 -14.22 2.11 3.38
C SER A 136 -14.96 3.15 4.22
N GLN A 137 -15.21 2.80 5.47
CA GLN A 137 -15.92 3.64 6.43
C GLN A 137 -15.26 3.59 7.79
N ASP A 138 -15.60 4.57 8.62
CA ASP A 138 -15.17 4.66 10.01
C ASP A 138 -13.62 4.62 10.14
N PRO A 139 -12.94 5.69 9.68
CA PRO A 139 -11.48 5.77 9.72
C PRO A 139 -10.99 5.85 11.17
N ARG A 140 -10.00 5.03 11.49
CA ARG A 140 -9.37 5.01 12.82
C ARG A 140 -8.37 6.15 12.98
N ALA A 141 -7.85 6.29 14.20
CA ALA A 141 -6.70 7.15 14.46
C ALA A 141 -5.52 6.77 13.54
N PRO A 142 -4.97 7.73 12.78
CA PRO A 142 -3.73 7.53 12.05
C PRO A 142 -2.58 7.16 12.99
N ARG A 143 -1.63 6.37 12.48
CA ARG A 143 -0.43 5.99 13.22
C ARG A 143 0.79 6.03 12.32
N LEU A 144 1.91 6.49 12.88
CA LEU A 144 3.20 6.38 12.23
C LEU A 144 3.60 4.91 12.10
N VAL A 145 4.24 4.59 10.97
CA VAL A 145 4.63 3.23 10.63
C VAL A 145 5.95 2.92 11.34
N TYR A 146 6.02 1.79 12.05
CA TYR A 146 7.24 1.38 12.75
C TYR A 146 8.45 1.34 11.79
N LYS A 147 9.61 1.81 12.29
CA LYS A 147 10.87 2.02 11.52
C LYS A 147 10.82 3.04 10.38
N LEU A 148 9.64 3.56 10.06
CA LEU A 148 9.40 4.49 8.96
C LEU A 148 8.68 5.75 9.45
N SER A 149 8.79 6.06 10.74
CA SER A 149 8.10 7.19 11.38
C SER A 149 8.72 8.55 11.08
N GLY A 150 9.91 8.57 10.50
CA GLY A 150 10.71 9.78 10.29
C GLY A 150 11.44 10.24 11.55
N ILE A 151 12.45 11.08 11.35
CA ILE A 151 13.13 11.82 12.42
C ILE A 151 12.48 13.21 12.54
N ALA A 152 11.73 13.43 13.62
CA ALA A 152 11.05 14.70 13.88
C ALA A 152 11.93 15.66 14.70
N LEU A 153 12.00 16.92 14.29
CA LEU A 153 12.62 18.02 15.02
C LEU A 153 11.56 18.80 15.80
N PRO A 154 11.68 18.98 17.13
CA PRO A 154 10.67 19.65 17.95
C PRO A 154 10.34 21.09 17.52
N SER A 155 11.31 21.80 16.96
CA SER A 155 11.15 23.19 16.49
C SER A 155 10.62 23.31 15.07
N ALA A 156 10.51 22.19 14.35
CA ALA A 156 10.07 22.19 12.95
C ALA A 156 8.53 22.11 12.86
N LYS A 157 7.99 22.81 11.86
CA LYS A 157 6.57 22.82 11.51
C LYS A 157 6.16 21.48 10.90
N THR A 158 4.89 21.10 10.95
CA THR A 158 4.43 19.87 10.29
C THR A 158 4.02 20.14 8.85
N ALA A 159 4.59 19.40 7.90
CA ALA A 159 4.09 19.31 6.53
C ALA A 159 3.45 17.93 6.32
N LEU A 160 2.24 17.90 5.76
CA LEU A 160 1.51 16.68 5.47
C LEU A 160 1.27 16.57 3.96
N LEU A 161 1.80 15.50 3.35
CA LEU A 161 1.55 15.14 1.96
C LEU A 161 0.64 13.92 1.89
N ILE A 162 -0.46 14.01 1.15
CA ILE A 162 -1.42 12.90 0.99
C ILE A 162 -1.62 12.62 -0.49
N THR A 163 -1.35 11.40 -0.95
CA THR A 163 -1.83 10.95 -2.26
C THR A 163 -3.24 10.42 -2.11
N VAL A 164 -4.18 10.94 -2.90
CA VAL A 164 -5.61 10.67 -2.70
C VAL A 164 -6.16 9.63 -3.66
N GLY A 165 -7.19 8.93 -3.18
CA GLY A 165 -8.03 8.03 -3.95
C GLY A 165 -9.50 8.35 -3.65
N PHE A 166 -10.37 7.36 -3.63
CA PHE A 166 -11.82 7.61 -3.47
C PHE A 166 -12.29 7.87 -2.03
N ASP A 167 -11.43 7.80 -1.00
CA ASP A 167 -11.82 7.89 0.42
C ASP A 167 -11.53 9.27 1.05
N LEU A 168 -12.43 10.24 0.81
CA LEU A 168 -12.28 11.63 1.30
C LEU A 168 -12.33 11.72 2.83
N GLN A 169 -13.12 10.86 3.49
CA GLN A 169 -13.26 10.87 4.95
C GLN A 169 -11.93 10.58 5.64
N ARG A 170 -11.16 9.64 5.11
CA ARG A 170 -9.83 9.31 5.63
C ARG A 170 -8.80 10.40 5.38
N VAL A 171 -8.93 11.15 4.27
CA VAL A 171 -8.11 12.32 3.99
C VAL A 171 -8.38 13.42 5.02
N LYS A 172 -9.65 13.78 5.24
CA LYS A 172 -10.04 14.75 6.28
C LYS A 172 -9.58 14.32 7.68
N ARG A 173 -9.67 13.02 7.99
CA ARG A 173 -9.18 12.48 9.26
C ARG A 173 -7.69 12.69 9.46
N LEU A 174 -6.87 12.50 8.42
CA LEU A 174 -5.43 12.76 8.48
C LEU A 174 -5.14 14.23 8.69
N ILE A 175 -5.82 15.12 7.96
CA ILE A 175 -5.63 16.58 8.08
C ILE A 175 -5.95 17.02 9.51
N ASN A 176 -7.12 16.64 10.03
CA ASN A 176 -7.57 17.01 11.37
C ASN A 176 -6.72 16.38 12.49
N TRP A 177 -6.06 15.25 12.23
CA TRP A 177 -5.22 14.60 13.23
C TRP A 177 -3.85 15.29 13.38
N TYR A 178 -3.26 15.70 12.26
CA TYR A 178 -1.92 16.29 12.24
C TYR A 178 -1.89 17.81 12.29
N GLU A 179 -3.01 18.47 11.97
CA GLU A 179 -3.15 19.92 11.93
C GLU A 179 -1.94 20.60 11.27
N PRO A 180 -1.60 20.21 10.02
CA PRO A 180 -0.31 20.58 9.42
C PRO A 180 -0.23 22.08 9.12
N ASN A 181 0.96 22.65 9.28
CA ASN A 181 1.26 24.01 8.82
C ASN A 181 1.30 24.11 7.29
N LYS A 182 1.60 22.99 6.61
CA LYS A 182 1.63 22.89 5.16
C LYS A 182 0.93 21.62 4.72
N LEU A 183 -0.14 21.74 3.94
CA LEU A 183 -0.90 20.62 3.41
C LEU A 183 -0.67 20.51 1.90
N MET A 184 -0.23 19.35 1.44
CA MET A 184 -0.01 19.04 0.02
C MET A 184 -0.85 17.83 -0.38
N ILE A 185 -1.64 17.96 -1.44
CA ILE A 185 -2.58 16.94 -1.89
C ILE A 185 -2.22 16.51 -3.31
N GLY A 186 -1.79 15.26 -3.45
CA GLY A 186 -1.49 14.63 -4.72
C GLY A 186 -2.72 13.97 -5.32
N ILE A 187 -3.29 14.55 -6.38
CA ILE A 187 -4.50 14.08 -7.06
C ILE A 187 -4.14 13.21 -8.26
N GLN A 188 -4.77 12.02 -8.34
CA GLN A 188 -4.59 11.09 -9.45
C GLN A 188 -5.31 11.60 -10.71
N ILE A 189 -4.56 11.90 -11.78
CA ILE A 189 -5.14 12.45 -13.02
C ILE A 189 -5.64 11.40 -14.03
N THR A 190 -5.21 10.16 -13.91
CA THR A 190 -5.47 9.16 -14.97
C THR A 190 -6.82 8.49 -14.79
N SER A 191 -7.62 8.51 -15.85
CA SER A 191 -8.98 7.98 -15.91
C SER A 191 -9.06 6.45 -16.05
N GLN A 192 -8.21 5.69 -15.34
CA GLN A 192 -8.34 4.22 -15.34
C GLN A 192 -9.77 3.79 -14.96
N PHE A 193 -10.45 4.60 -14.16
CA PHE A 193 -11.84 4.41 -13.76
C PHE A 193 -12.67 5.60 -14.25
N GLN A 194 -13.85 5.34 -14.83
CA GLN A 194 -14.76 6.39 -15.33
C GLN A 194 -15.17 7.40 -14.25
N ARG A 195 -15.18 6.99 -12.97
CA ARG A 195 -15.55 7.85 -11.83
C ARG A 195 -14.40 8.68 -11.29
N ASN A 196 -13.18 8.52 -11.81
CA ASN A 196 -12.03 9.22 -11.27
C ASN A 196 -12.20 10.74 -11.39
N ASP A 197 -12.53 11.22 -12.59
CA ASP A 197 -12.66 12.66 -12.87
C ASP A 197 -13.69 13.38 -11.98
N PRO A 198 -14.96 12.93 -11.86
CA PRO A 198 -15.91 13.59 -10.98
C PRO A 198 -15.50 13.53 -9.50
N THR A 199 -14.92 12.40 -9.05
CA THR A 199 -14.45 12.28 -7.66
C THR A 199 -13.29 13.22 -7.38
N MET A 200 -12.29 13.28 -8.27
CA MET A 200 -11.13 14.14 -8.11
C MET A 200 -11.51 15.63 -8.19
N MET A 201 -12.52 15.98 -9.00
CA MET A 201 -13.09 17.34 -9.03
C MET A 201 -13.79 17.70 -7.72
N GLU A 202 -14.56 16.77 -7.14
CA GLU A 202 -15.16 16.95 -5.81
C GLU A 202 -14.10 17.11 -4.72
N TYR A 203 -13.01 16.35 -4.81
CA TYR A 203 -11.84 16.48 -3.93
C TYR A 203 -11.26 17.88 -3.95
N ARG A 204 -10.95 18.41 -5.14
CA ARG A 204 -10.42 19.78 -5.28
C ARG A 204 -11.36 20.79 -4.65
N LYS A 205 -12.62 20.78 -5.09
CA LYS A 205 -13.66 21.70 -4.61
C LYS A 205 -13.82 21.67 -3.09
N THR A 206 -13.80 20.47 -2.49
CA THR A 206 -14.01 20.31 -1.05
C THR A 206 -12.79 20.73 -0.26
N LEU A 207 -11.59 20.28 -0.67
CA LEU A 207 -10.36 20.55 0.07
C LEU A 207 -9.93 22.01 -0.04
N GLU A 208 -10.01 22.63 -1.23
CA GLU A 208 -9.69 24.06 -1.41
C GLU A 208 -10.66 24.97 -0.64
N LYS A 209 -11.90 24.53 -0.42
CA LYS A 209 -12.90 25.29 0.35
C LYS A 209 -12.67 25.17 1.86
N GLU A 210 -12.28 24.00 2.34
CA GLU A 210 -12.19 23.70 3.77
C GLU A 210 -10.79 23.90 4.35
N TYR A 211 -9.74 23.85 3.53
CA TYR A 211 -8.35 23.84 3.96
C TYR A 211 -7.46 24.69 3.05
N ASP A 212 -6.48 25.37 3.64
CA ASP A 212 -5.36 25.97 2.89
C ASP A 212 -4.42 24.84 2.45
N CYS A 213 -4.52 24.44 1.18
CA CYS A 213 -3.78 23.29 0.65
C CYS A 213 -3.22 23.56 -0.74
N GLU A 214 -2.07 22.96 -1.01
CA GLU A 214 -1.48 22.93 -2.34
C GLU A 214 -1.81 21.62 -3.02
N ILE A 215 -2.51 21.72 -4.14
CA ILE A 215 -2.90 20.56 -4.93
C ILE A 215 -1.94 20.41 -6.10
N PHE A 216 -1.37 19.22 -6.23
CA PHE A 216 -0.56 18.84 -7.38
C PHE A 216 -1.12 17.58 -8.03
N GLU A 217 -0.78 17.41 -9.30
CA GLU A 217 -1.23 16.29 -10.11
C GLU A 217 -0.19 15.18 -10.12
N LEU A 218 -0.63 13.94 -10.04
CA LEU A 218 0.24 12.78 -10.18
C LEU A 218 -0.45 11.65 -10.94
N ASP A 219 0.36 10.79 -11.56
CA ASP A 219 -0.10 9.54 -12.15
C ASP A 219 0.64 8.35 -11.54
N ALA A 220 -0.04 7.64 -10.63
CA ALA A 220 0.46 6.42 -10.00
C ALA A 220 0.65 5.24 -10.99
N PHE A 221 -0.02 5.27 -12.15
CA PHE A 221 0.03 4.25 -13.19
C PHE A 221 1.02 4.58 -14.31
N ALA A 222 1.56 5.80 -14.33
CA ALA A 222 2.65 6.17 -15.22
C ALA A 222 3.93 5.38 -14.90
N LYS A 223 4.89 5.42 -15.81
CA LYS A 223 6.17 4.68 -15.68
C LYS A 223 6.94 5.06 -14.41
N ASP A 224 6.93 6.32 -14.03
CA ASP A 224 7.60 6.84 -12.82
C ASP A 224 6.71 6.78 -11.58
N ARG A 225 5.43 6.39 -11.71
CA ARG A 225 4.47 6.18 -10.62
C ARG A 225 4.30 7.42 -9.75
N GLY A 226 4.37 8.60 -10.36
CA GLY A 226 4.24 9.89 -9.69
C GLY A 226 5.49 10.34 -8.92
N MET A 227 6.64 9.67 -9.11
CA MET A 227 7.91 10.02 -8.47
C MET A 227 8.28 11.49 -8.71
N THR A 228 8.22 11.94 -9.97
CA THR A 228 8.62 13.32 -10.32
C THR A 228 7.68 14.35 -9.68
N ALA A 229 6.38 14.06 -9.65
CA ALA A 229 5.39 14.96 -9.06
C ALA A 229 5.53 15.08 -7.54
N ILE A 230 5.75 13.95 -6.85
CA ILE A 230 5.97 13.95 -5.40
C ILE A 230 7.30 14.62 -5.06
N GLN A 231 8.36 14.37 -5.84
CA GLN A 231 9.64 15.06 -5.68
C GLN A 231 9.48 16.59 -5.78
N GLY A 232 8.80 17.08 -6.81
CA GLY A 232 8.55 18.52 -6.98
C GLY A 232 7.69 19.15 -5.88
N ALA A 233 6.82 18.36 -5.23
CA ALA A 233 6.12 18.80 -4.03
C ALA A 233 7.09 18.90 -2.82
N LEU A 234 7.92 17.87 -2.61
CA LEU A 234 8.88 17.84 -1.50
C LEU A 234 9.95 18.94 -1.60
N GLU A 235 10.35 19.34 -2.81
CA GLU A 235 11.32 20.42 -3.05
C GLU A 235 10.85 21.81 -2.58
N GLN A 236 9.54 21.97 -2.36
CA GLN A 236 8.97 23.20 -1.79
C GLN A 236 9.11 23.25 -0.26
N LEU A 237 9.56 22.16 0.35
CA LEU A 237 9.74 22.03 1.79
C LEU A 237 11.23 22.11 2.12
N ASP A 238 11.57 23.02 3.02
CA ASP A 238 12.93 23.12 3.55
C ASP A 238 13.09 22.32 4.86
N SER A 239 14.30 22.40 5.43
CA SER A 239 14.64 21.71 6.68
C SER A 239 13.84 22.15 7.92
N SER A 240 13.03 23.22 7.82
CA SER A 240 12.16 23.71 8.91
C SER A 240 10.86 22.91 9.05
N TYR A 241 10.62 21.91 8.19
CA TYR A 241 9.47 21.02 8.28
C TYR A 241 9.83 19.59 8.74
N ASN A 242 8.94 19.03 9.55
CA ASN A 242 8.74 17.60 9.75
C ASN A 242 7.77 17.12 8.69
N ILE A 243 8.23 16.25 7.80
CA ILE A 243 7.44 15.80 6.64
C ILE A 243 6.78 14.49 6.97
N ILE A 244 5.45 14.44 6.84
CA ILE A 244 4.65 13.23 7.01
C ILE A 244 3.92 12.94 5.70
N MET A 245 3.97 11.70 5.24
CA MET A 245 3.34 11.28 3.99
C MET A 245 2.37 10.12 4.19
N SER A 246 1.25 10.15 3.47
CA SER A 246 0.23 9.11 3.48
C SER A 246 -0.20 8.69 2.08
N SER A 247 -0.37 7.38 1.86
CA SER A 247 -0.89 6.82 0.62
C SER A 247 -2.34 6.35 0.80
N LEU A 248 -3.28 7.14 0.27
CA LEU A 248 -4.71 6.79 0.22
C LEU A 248 -5.21 6.51 -1.22
N GLY A 249 -4.43 6.90 -2.23
CA GLY A 249 -4.65 6.61 -3.65
C GLY A 249 -4.30 5.17 -4.08
N PRO A 250 -4.04 4.96 -5.39
CA PRO A 250 -3.58 3.68 -5.91
C PRO A 250 -2.37 3.15 -5.12
N LYS A 251 -2.33 1.84 -4.87
CA LYS A 251 -1.29 1.20 -4.04
C LYS A 251 0.13 1.41 -4.57
N LEU A 252 0.28 1.67 -5.87
CA LEU A 252 1.57 2.03 -6.48
C LEU A 252 2.20 3.27 -5.83
N THR A 253 1.40 4.23 -5.38
CA THR A 253 1.93 5.39 -4.65
C THR A 253 2.61 5.01 -3.34
N ALA A 254 2.22 3.90 -2.69
CA ALA A 254 2.90 3.44 -1.48
C ALA A 254 4.37 3.05 -1.76
N ILE A 255 4.67 2.53 -2.96
CA ILE A 255 6.05 2.26 -3.40
C ILE A 255 6.82 3.58 -3.53
N THR A 256 6.25 4.55 -4.24
CA THR A 256 6.87 5.86 -4.47
C THR A 256 7.15 6.60 -3.15
N LEU A 257 6.18 6.60 -2.22
CA LEU A 257 6.36 7.22 -0.90
C LEU A 257 7.46 6.52 -0.08
N TYR A 258 7.54 5.19 -0.15
CA TYR A 258 8.64 4.45 0.48
C TYR A 258 10.00 4.81 -0.11
N GLN A 259 10.10 4.97 -1.43
CA GLN A 259 11.35 5.33 -2.09
C GLN A 259 11.85 6.72 -1.66
N HIS A 260 10.96 7.70 -1.52
CA HIS A 260 11.33 9.00 -0.95
C HIS A 260 11.76 8.88 0.53
N GLN A 261 11.05 8.10 1.34
CA GLN A 261 11.42 7.89 2.73
C GLN A 261 12.80 7.21 2.86
N LYS A 262 13.11 6.25 1.99
CA LYS A 262 14.42 5.58 1.96
C LYS A 262 15.55 6.55 1.61
N GLN A 263 15.28 7.57 0.79
CA GLN A 263 16.24 8.60 0.42
C GLN A 263 16.38 9.71 1.47
N ASN A 264 15.36 9.89 2.32
CA ASN A 264 15.30 10.91 3.35
C ASN A 264 14.61 10.38 4.60
N ASP A 265 15.42 9.96 5.58
CA ASP A 265 14.98 9.36 6.84
C ASP A 265 14.22 10.32 7.76
N ARG A 266 14.19 11.63 7.46
CA ARG A 266 13.34 12.61 8.13
C ARG A 266 11.87 12.48 7.75
N ILE A 267 11.58 11.87 6.61
CA ILE A 267 10.19 11.69 6.17
C ILE A 267 9.54 10.56 6.96
N GLY A 268 8.39 10.85 7.57
CA GLY A 268 7.54 9.87 8.22
C GLY A 268 6.46 9.35 7.29
N LEU A 269 6.22 8.04 7.31
CA LEU A 269 5.07 7.40 6.69
C LEU A 269 3.98 7.18 7.75
N VAL A 270 2.76 7.58 7.41
CA VAL A 270 1.59 7.35 8.25
C VAL A 270 0.59 6.43 7.57
N TYR A 271 0.06 5.49 8.34
CA TYR A 271 -1.07 4.68 7.93
C TYR A 271 -2.36 5.14 8.63
N ALA A 272 -3.42 5.34 7.86
CA ALA A 272 -4.76 5.60 8.37
C ALA A 272 -5.63 4.33 8.18
N PRO A 273 -5.91 3.55 9.24
CA PRO A 273 -6.74 2.35 9.16
C PRO A 273 -8.22 2.69 8.97
N SER A 274 -9.03 1.71 8.62
CA SER A 274 -10.49 1.80 8.60
C SER A 274 -11.10 0.55 9.21
N ASN A 275 -12.20 0.72 9.94
CA ASN A 275 -12.91 -0.38 10.59
C ASN A 275 -13.71 -1.24 9.60
N GLN A 276 -14.21 -0.64 8.52
CA GLN A 276 -15.14 -1.29 7.62
C GLN A 276 -14.68 -1.16 6.18
N TYR A 277 -14.71 -2.29 5.47
CA TYR A 277 -14.46 -2.37 4.04
C TYR A 277 -15.66 -2.99 3.35
N ASN A 278 -16.01 -2.43 2.19
CA ASN A 278 -17.15 -2.89 1.42
C ASN A 278 -16.99 -4.38 1.06
N PRO A 279 -18.01 -5.23 1.32
CA PRO A 279 -18.03 -6.63 0.87
C PRO A 279 -17.73 -6.81 -0.62
N LYS A 280 -18.12 -5.83 -1.44
CA LYS A 280 -17.89 -5.76 -2.89
C LYS A 280 -16.81 -4.74 -3.26
N TYR A 281 -15.80 -4.55 -2.40
CA TYR A 281 -14.76 -3.50 -2.51
C TYR A 281 -14.25 -3.28 -3.94
N SER A 282 -13.95 -4.36 -4.66
CA SER A 282 -13.59 -4.31 -6.08
C SER A 282 -14.00 -5.58 -6.81
N ILE A 283 -14.17 -5.49 -8.12
CA ILE A 283 -14.49 -6.60 -9.00
C ILE A 283 -13.43 -6.79 -10.09
N GLY A 284 -13.32 -8.03 -10.57
CA GLY A 284 -12.48 -8.39 -11.71
C GLY A 284 -10.98 -8.18 -11.48
N ILE A 285 -10.21 -8.32 -12.56
CA ILE A 285 -8.77 -8.07 -12.58
C ILE A 285 -8.41 -7.31 -13.86
N GLY A 286 -7.82 -6.14 -13.69
CA GLY A 286 -7.46 -5.25 -14.77
C GLY A 286 -6.00 -5.37 -15.19
N LYS A 287 -5.37 -4.20 -15.38
CA LYS A 287 -3.99 -4.09 -15.81
C LYS A 287 -3.04 -4.57 -14.72
N CYS A 288 -1.94 -5.18 -15.17
CA CYS A 288 -0.85 -5.63 -14.33
C CYS A 288 0.28 -4.61 -14.42
N PHE A 289 0.72 -4.11 -13.27
CA PHE A 289 1.84 -3.17 -13.14
C PHE A 289 2.96 -3.87 -12.37
N GLU A 290 4.17 -3.81 -12.90
CA GLU A 290 5.33 -4.52 -12.34
C GLU A 290 6.48 -3.54 -12.13
N GLY A 291 7.36 -3.87 -11.18
CA GLY A 291 8.53 -3.06 -10.85
C GLY A 291 9.53 -3.78 -9.98
N THR A 292 10.67 -3.12 -9.77
CA THR A 292 11.68 -3.50 -8.78
C THR A 292 11.60 -2.54 -7.60
N VAL A 293 11.94 -3.04 -6.41
CA VAL A 293 12.03 -2.25 -5.17
C VAL A 293 13.37 -1.53 -5.10
#